data_AF-A0A920PKT3-F1
#
_entry.id   AF-A0A920PKT3-F1
#
_cell.length_a   1.000
_cell.length_b   1.000
_cell.length_c   1.000
_cell.angle_alpha   90.00
_cell.angle_beta   90.00
_cell.angle_gamma   90.00
#
_symmetry.space_group_name_H-M   'P 1'
#
loop_
_entity.id
_entity.type
_entity.pdbx_description
1 polymer ?
#
loop_
_entity_poly.entity_id
_entity_poly.type
_entity_poly.pdbx_seq_one_letter_code
_entity_poly.pdbx_strand_id
1 'polypeptide(L)' 'MVLINNMIKYIYNKIRIIGYIFIIIAVLRVPLALAAGPPPGADQTVWCEQNADECSEWCAENSEEDICQEPDCD' A
#
# COMPACT_ATOMS: atom_id res chain seq x y z
N MET A 1 3.50 40.87 -19.98
CA MET A 1 2.41 40.30 -19.15
C MET A 1 1.97 38.91 -19.64
N VAL A 2 1.70 38.70 -20.93
CA VAL A 2 1.26 37.39 -21.50
C VAL A 2 2.28 36.25 -21.31
N LEU A 3 3.58 36.51 -21.51
CA LEU A 3 4.64 35.51 -21.33
C LEU A 3 4.76 35.01 -19.88
N ILE A 4 4.59 35.90 -18.90
CA ILE A 4 4.63 35.56 -17.47
C ILE A 4 3.43 34.68 -17.11
N ASN A 5 2.23 35.00 -17.60
CA ASN A 5 1.04 34.16 -17.37
C ASN A 5 1.18 32.77 -18.00
N ASN A 6 1.78 32.64 -19.18
CA ASN A 6 2.00 31.34 -19.81
C ASN A 6 3.04 30.50 -19.05
N MET A 7 4.12 31.12 -18.55
CA MET A 7 5.09 30.42 -17.70
C MET A 7 4.45 29.97 -16.37
N ILE A 8 3.65 30.81 -15.71
CA ILE A 8 2.99 30.45 -14.45
C ILE A 8 2.01 29.28 -14.67
N LYS A 9 1.22 29.30 -15.75
CA LYS A 9 0.33 28.16 -16.11
C LYS A 9 1.10 26.88 -16.38
N TYR A 10 2.24 26.98 -17.08
CA TYR A 10 3.09 25.83 -17.36
C TYR A 10 3.67 25.23 -16.07
N ILE A 11 4.19 26.07 -15.17
CA ILE A 11 4.72 25.64 -13.88
C ILE A 11 3.62 24.99 -13.03
N TYR A 12 2.43 25.60 -12.97
CA TYR A 12 1.30 25.05 -12.21
C TYR A 12 0.87 23.67 -12.74
N ASN A 13 0.74 23.51 -14.06
CA ASN A 13 0.42 22.22 -14.66
C ASN A 13 1.49 21.17 -14.38
N LYS A 14 2.76 21.55 -14.43
CA LYS A 14 3.88 20.65 -14.15
C LYS A 14 3.90 20.21 -12.69
N ILE A 15 3.70 21.13 -11.74
CA ILE A 15 3.57 20.83 -10.31
C ILE A 15 2.37 19.92 -10.07
N ARG A 16 1.24 20.19 -10.71
CA ARG A 16 0.03 19.36 -10.61
C ARG A 16 0.28 17.92 -11.06
N ILE A 17 0.95 17.74 -12.20
CA ILE A 17 1.32 16.41 -12.72
C ILE A 17 2.28 15.70 -11.76
N ILE A 18 3.31 16.39 -11.27
CA ILE A 18 4.25 15.84 -10.29
C ILE A 18 3.50 15.39 -9.02
N GLY A 19 2.57 16.22 -8.53
CA GLY A 19 1.72 15.88 -7.39
C GLY A 19 0.91 14.60 -7.62
N TYR A 20 0.28 14.45 -8.78
CA TYR A 20 -0.44 13.21 -9.12
C TYR A 20 0.48 11.99 -9.18
N ILE A 21 1.70 12.13 -9.71
CA ILE A 21 2.69 11.05 -9.74
C ILE A 21 3.03 10.59 -8.33
N PHE A 22 3.25 11.50 -7.39
CA PHE A 22 3.52 11.15 -5.99
C PHE A 22 2.36 10.38 -5.35
N ILE A 23 1.13 10.79 -5.59
CA ILE A 23 -0.07 10.10 -5.07
C ILE A 23 -0.13 8.67 -5.63
N ILE A 24 0.06 8.51 -6.95
CA ILE A 24 0.03 7.18 -7.59
C ILE A 24 1.11 6.28 -7.00
N ILE A 25 2.34 6.77 -6.82
CA ILE A 25 3.43 6.01 -6.22
C ILE A 25 3.07 5.60 -4.78
N ALA A 26 2.49 6.50 -3.99
CA ALA A 26 2.08 6.19 -2.61
C ALA A 26 1.02 5.07 -2.58
N VAL A 27 -0.01 5.15 -3.43
CA VAL A 27 -1.07 4.13 -3.51
C VAL A 27 -0.51 2.78 -3.94
N LEU A 28 0.38 2.75 -4.94
CA LEU A 28 0.99 1.50 -5.41
C LEU A 28 1.95 0.86 -4.39
N ARG A 29 2.45 1.61 -3.41
CA ARG A 29 3.33 1.09 -2.35
C ARG A 29 2.58 0.44 -1.19
N VAL A 30 1.29 0.77 -1.01
CA VAL A 30 0.47 0.21 0.08
C VAL A 30 0.32 -1.31 -0.05
N PRO A 31 -0.05 -1.89 -1.22
CA PRO A 31 -0.17 -3.34 -1.37
C PRO A 31 1.14 -4.08 -1.07
N LEU A 32 2.28 -3.54 -1.51
CA LEU A 32 3.59 -4.15 -1.26
C LEU A 32 3.97 -4.19 0.22
N ALA A 33 3.55 -3.19 1.01
CA ALA A 33 3.82 -3.16 2.44
C ALA A 33 2.91 -4.11 3.22
N LEU A 34 1.69 -4.33 2.74
CA LEU A 34 0.72 -5.24 3.36
C LEU A 34 1.00 -6.71 2.99
N ALA A 35 1.42 -7.00 1.75
CA ALA A 35 1.85 -8.35 1.37
C ALA A 35 3.09 -8.82 2.14
N ALA A 36 3.92 -7.89 2.64
CA ALA A 36 5.04 -8.22 3.53
C ALA A 36 4.59 -8.66 4.94
N GLY A 37 3.30 -8.54 5.24
CA GLY A 37 2.69 -8.97 6.49
C GLY A 37 2.43 -7.86 7.49
N PRO A 38 2.03 -8.24 8.72
CA PRO A 38 1.76 -7.30 9.79
C PRO A 38 3.00 -6.48 10.14
N PRO A 39 2.85 -5.18 10.47
CA PRO A 39 3.96 -4.37 10.95
C PRO A 39 4.63 -4.99 12.19
N PRO A 40 5.95 -4.77 12.40
CA PRO A 40 6.64 -5.30 13.56
C PRO A 40 6.01 -4.79 14.87
N GLY A 41 5.58 -5.72 15.72
CA GLY A 41 4.90 -5.42 16.98
C GLY A 41 3.38 -5.20 16.86
N ALA A 42 2.80 -5.31 15.66
CA ALA A 42 1.36 -5.39 15.49
C ALA A 42 0.86 -6.81 15.80
N ASP A 43 -0.36 -6.90 16.30
CA ASP A 43 -1.06 -8.18 16.46
C ASP A 43 -1.44 -8.72 15.08
N GLN A 44 -0.95 -9.92 14.76
CA GLN A 44 -1.17 -10.54 13.45
C GLN A 44 -2.66 -10.84 13.20
N THR A 45 -3.40 -11.21 14.24
CA THR A 45 -4.84 -11.49 14.17
C THR A 45 -5.60 -10.23 13.78
N VAL A 46 -5.36 -9.14 14.52
CA VAL A 46 -6.01 -7.85 14.29
C VAL A 46 -5.65 -7.30 12.90
N TRP A 47 -4.43 -7.52 12.45
CA TRP A 47 -4.00 -7.11 11.12
C TRP A 47 -4.70 -7.92 10.02
N CYS A 48 -4.79 -9.24 10.16
CA CYS A 48 -5.50 -10.11 9.21
C CYS A 48 -7.00 -9.81 9.15
N GLU A 49 -7.65 -9.47 10.28
CA GLU A 49 -9.05 -9.02 10.29
C GLU A 49 -9.27 -7.74 9.46
N GLN A 50 -8.26 -6.87 9.38
CA GLN A 50 -8.34 -5.60 8.65
C GLN A 50 -7.85 -5.69 7.20
N ASN A 51 -7.06 -6.72 6.87
CA ASN A 51 -6.37 -6.89 5.60
C ASN A 51 -6.47 -8.36 5.15
N ALA A 52 -7.70 -8.86 4.97
CA ALA A 52 -7.95 -10.28 4.76
C ALA A 52 -7.32 -10.84 3.47
N ASP A 53 -7.35 -10.05 2.39
CA ASP A 53 -6.76 -10.43 1.10
C ASP A 53 -5.23 -10.51 1.23
N GLU A 54 -4.62 -9.51 1.87
CA GLU A 54 -3.17 -9.44 2.07
C GLU A 54 -2.69 -10.47 3.09
N CYS A 55 -3.52 -10.82 4.08
CA CYS A 55 -3.25 -11.90 5.00
C CYS A 55 -3.18 -13.25 4.28
N SER A 56 -4.10 -13.54 3.34
CA SER A 56 -4.04 -14.76 2.55
C SER A 56 -2.76 -14.83 1.71
N GLU A 57 -2.32 -13.71 1.13
CA GLU A 57 -1.10 -13.64 0.34
C GLU A 57 0.15 -13.80 1.21
N TRP A 58 0.18 -13.15 2.38
CA TRP A 58 1.25 -13.27 3.36
C TRP A 58 1.38 -14.70 3.92
N CYS A 59 0.25 -15.34 4.23
CA CYS A 59 0.20 -16.73 4.71
C CYS A 59 0.67 -17.76 3.68
N ALA A 60 0.63 -17.43 2.38
CA ALA A 60 1.20 -18.30 1.35
C ALA A 60 2.74 -18.44 1.49
N GLU A 61 3.40 -17.43 2.05
CA GLU A 61 4.84 -17.42 2.31
C GLU A 61 5.20 -17.68 3.79
N ASN A 62 4.23 -17.64 4.71
CA ASN A 62 4.43 -17.75 6.17
C ASN A 62 3.49 -18.80 6.80
N SER A 63 3.43 -19.99 6.18
CA SER A 63 2.55 -21.10 6.60
C SER A 63 2.79 -21.62 8.02
N GLU A 64 3.96 -21.34 8.58
CA GLU A 64 4.36 -21.73 9.93
C GLU A 64 3.78 -20.85 11.03
N GLU A 65 3.26 -19.66 10.70
CA GLU A 65 2.67 -18.75 11.67
C GLU A 65 1.30 -19.27 12.11
N ASP A 66 1.02 -19.25 13.42
CA ASP A 66 -0.21 -19.84 14.01
C ASP A 66 -1.50 -19.29 13.36
N ILE A 67 -1.49 -18.02 12.94
CA ILE A 67 -2.63 -17.36 12.25
C ILE A 67 -2.88 -17.92 10.84
N CYS A 68 -1.86 -18.50 10.22
CA CYS A 68 -1.88 -19.05 8.87
C CYS A 68 -2.09 -20.56 8.85
N GLN A 69 -2.02 -21.22 10.01
CA GLN A 69 -2.34 -22.63 10.12
C GLN A 69 -3.84 -22.81 9.93
N GLU A 70 -4.22 -23.55 8.89
CA GLU A 70 -5.59 -24.03 8.77
C GLU A 70 -5.94 -24.85 10.02
N PRO A 71 -7.08 -24.60 10.67
CA PRO A 71 -7.49 -25.41 11.80
C PRO A 71 -7.56 -26.88 11.35
N ASP A 72 -7.00 -27.79 12.14
CA ASP A 72 -7.14 -29.24 11.94
C ASP A 72 -8.63 -29.56 11.77
N CYS A 73 -9.05 -29.72 10.52
CA CYS A 73 -10.38 -30.14 10.16
C CYS A 73 -10.38 -31.66 10.22
N ASP A 74 -10.66 -32.21 11.40
CA ASP A 74 -11.08 -33.61 11.60
C ASP A 74 -12.31 -33.96 10.74
#